data_AF-A0A4R4T765-F1
#
_entry.id   AF-A0A4R4T765-F1
#
_cell.length_a   1.000
_cell.length_b   1.000
_cell.length_c   1.000
_cell.angle_alpha   90.00
_cell.angle_beta   90.00
_cell.angle_gamma   90.00
#
_symmetry.space_group_name_H-M   'P 1'
#
loop_
_entity.id
_entity.type
_entity.pdbx_description
1 polymer ?
#
loop_
_entity_poly.entity_id
_entity_poly.type
_entity_poly.pdbx_seq_one_letter_code
_entity_poly.pdbx_strand_id
1 'polypeptide(L)' 'MPDAPDPYTIRHFSQGNPAGPAQDDVPALLRRLADTIEDLGPVWIQDIVLHNEITAEGDYYSFTVYYHEESD' A
#
# COMPACT_ATOMS: atom_id res chain seq x y z
N MET A 1 28.65 -13.37 -6.74
CA MET A 1 27.99 -12.81 -5.55
C MET A 1 26.79 -12.07 -6.08
N PRO A 2 25.54 -12.35 -5.67
CA PRO A 2 24.45 -11.47 -6.07
C PRO A 2 24.72 -10.10 -5.44
N ASP A 3 24.60 -9.05 -6.23
CA ASP A 3 24.70 -7.69 -5.73
C ASP A 3 23.66 -7.50 -4.62
N ALA A 4 24.10 -6.94 -3.49
CA ALA A 4 23.17 -6.53 -2.44
C ALA A 4 22.17 -5.53 -3.05
N PRO A 5 20.88 -5.59 -2.66
CA PRO A 5 19.88 -4.65 -3.18
C PRO A 5 20.36 -3.21 -2.94
N ASP A 6 20.24 -2.38 -3.97
CA ASP A 6 20.60 -0.96 -3.89
C ASP A 6 19.72 -0.29 -2.81
N PRO A 7 20.31 0.32 -1.75
CA PRO A 7 19.56 0.96 -0.68
C PRO A 7 18.67 2.11 -1.16
N TYR A 8 18.88 2.61 -2.39
CA TYR A 8 18.05 3.62 -3.02
C TYR A 8 16.86 3.04 -3.83
N THR A 9 16.69 1.72 -3.86
CA THR A 9 15.56 1.09 -4.55
C THR A 9 14.26 1.41 -3.83
N ILE A 10 13.40 2.21 -4.47
CA ILE A 10 12.03 2.45 -3.99
C ILE A 10 11.18 1.22 -4.29
N ARG A 11 10.60 0.63 -3.26
CA ARG A 11 9.58 -0.42 -3.36
C ARG A 11 8.19 0.18 -3.25
N HIS A 12 7.20 -0.49 -3.82
CA HIS A 12 5.82 -0.05 -3.69
C HIS A 12 4.82 -1.19 -3.73
N PHE A 13 3.66 -0.97 -3.13
CA PHE A 13 2.49 -1.81 -3.31
C PHE A 13 1.22 -0.95 -3.38
N SER A 14 0.20 -1.44 -4.07
CA SER A 14 -1.13 -0.81 -4.13
C SER A 14 -2.17 -1.75 -3.55
N GLN A 15 -3.09 -1.20 -2.77
CA GLN A 15 -4.11 -1.95 -2.08
C GLN A 15 -5.44 -1.20 -2.09
N GLY A 16 -6.50 -1.89 -2.50
CA GLY A 16 -7.89 -1.46 -2.32
C GLY A 16 -8.68 -2.49 -1.53
N ASN A 17 -9.94 -2.17 -1.25
CA ASN A 17 -10.88 -3.16 -0.73
C ASN A 17 -11.25 -4.16 -1.83
N PRO A 18 -11.64 -5.40 -1.46
CA PRO A 18 -12.20 -6.36 -2.40
C PRO A 18 -13.41 -5.77 -3.12
N ALA A 19 -13.54 -6.08 -4.41
CA ALA A 19 -14.68 -5.63 -5.19
C ALA A 19 -16.00 -6.13 -4.59
N GLY A 20 -17.03 -5.29 -4.65
CA GLY A 20 -18.38 -5.60 -4.16
C GLY A 20 -18.78 -4.82 -2.91
N PRO A 21 -19.65 -5.38 -2.04
CA PRO A 21 -20.16 -4.65 -0.89
C PRO A 21 -19.04 -4.12 0.01
N ALA A 22 -19.14 -2.84 0.37
CA ALA A 22 -18.16 -2.10 1.17
C ALA A 22 -16.79 -1.86 0.50
N GLN A 23 -16.70 -1.98 -0.83
CA GLN A 23 -15.47 -1.59 -1.54
C GLN A 23 -15.10 -0.11 -1.33
N ASP A 24 -16.08 0.73 -1.01
CA ASP A 24 -15.98 2.16 -0.71
C ASP A 24 -15.62 2.49 0.75
N ASP A 25 -15.52 1.49 1.63
CA ASP A 25 -15.24 1.69 3.06
C ASP A 25 -13.77 2.09 3.31
N VAL A 26 -13.52 3.40 3.30
CA VAL A 26 -12.20 4.00 3.56
C VAL A 26 -11.65 3.64 4.95
N PRO A 27 -12.42 3.69 6.06
CA PRO A 27 -11.95 3.21 7.36
C PRO A 27 -11.50 1.74 7.37
N ALA A 28 -12.20 0.83 6.68
CA ALA A 28 -11.77 -0.56 6.55
C ALA A 28 -10.46 -0.67 5.75
N LEU A 29 -10.34 0.10 4.67
CA LEU A 29 -9.12 0.13 3.86
C LEU A 29 -7.90 0.61 4.66
N LEU A 30 -8.05 1.66 5.48
CA LEU A 30 -6.98 2.18 6.34
C LEU A 30 -6.49 1.14 7.37
N ARG A 31 -7.40 0.35 7.95
CA ARG A 31 -7.00 -0.72 8.87
C ARG A 31 -6.21 -1.81 8.15
N ARG A 32 -6.69 -2.27 6.99
CA ARG A 32 -5.96 -3.27 6.19
C ARG A 32 -4.61 -2.75 5.71
N LEU A 33 -4.51 -1.47 5.42
CA LEU A 33 -3.24 -0.84 5.05
C LEU A 33 -2.27 -0.88 6.24
N ALA A 34 -2.75 -0.56 7.44
CA ALA A 34 -1.95 -0.65 8.66
C ALA A 34 -1.46 -2.08 8.92
N ASP A 35 -2.34 -3.08 8.79
CA ASP A 35 -1.96 -4.51 8.92
C ASP A 35 -0.86 -4.88 7.93
N THR A 36 -0.96 -4.42 6.68
CA THR A 36 0.04 -4.72 5.63
C THR A 36 1.37 -4.02 5.89
N ILE A 37 1.34 -2.78 6.41
CA ILE A 37 2.56 -2.05 6.79
C ILE A 37 3.24 -2.72 7.99
N GLU A 38 2.47 -3.24 8.95
CA GLU A 38 3.02 -4.00 10.09
C GLU A 38 3.72 -5.28 9.62
N ASP A 39 3.12 -6.01 8.66
CA ASP A 39 3.69 -7.22 8.07
C ASP A 39 4.98 -6.97 7.26
N LEU A 40 5.22 -5.75 6.75
CA LEU A 40 6.47 -5.40 6.08
C LEU A 40 7.66 -5.36 7.03
N GLY A 41 7.43 -5.19 8.34
CA GLY A 41 8.49 -5.02 9.33
C GLY A 41 9.15 -3.63 9.25
N PRO A 42 10.44 -3.49 9.66
CA PRO A 42 11.13 -2.21 9.69
C PRO A 42 11.38 -1.69 8.26
N VAL A 43 10.59 -0.68 7.87
CA VAL A 43 10.70 0.01 6.59
C VAL A 43 10.58 1.50 6.78
N TRP A 44 11.27 2.28 5.95
CA TRP A 44 11.07 3.71 5.87
C TRP A 44 9.98 4.01 4.83
N ILE A 45 8.81 4.43 5.30
CA ILE A 45 7.70 4.85 4.43
C ILE A 45 8.03 6.21 3.83
N GLN A 46 8.17 6.25 2.51
CA GLN A 46 8.45 7.47 1.76
C GLN A 46 7.16 8.26 1.49
N ASP A 47 6.12 7.58 0.99
CA ASP A 47 4.84 8.23 0.63
C ASP A 47 3.67 7.24 0.66
N ILE A 48 2.47 7.77 0.91
CA ILE A 48 1.20 7.05 0.82
C ILE A 48 0.21 7.90 0.03
N VAL A 49 -0.19 7.40 -1.14
CA VAL A 49 -1.08 8.10 -2.07
C VAL A 49 -2.46 7.45 -2.04
N LEU A 50 -3.51 8.22 -1.77
CA LEU A 50 -4.89 7.80 -1.98
C LEU A 50 -5.30 8.03 -3.44
N HIS A 51 -5.78 6.98 -4.10
CA HIS A 51 -6.43 7.04 -5.38
C HIS A 51 -7.92 6.70 -5.24
N ASN A 52 -8.76 7.40 -6.00
CA ASN A 52 -10.19 7.14 -6.06
C ASN A 52 -10.65 7.05 -7.53
N GLU A 53 -11.55 6.12 -7.80
CA GLU A 53 -12.14 5.85 -9.12
C GLU A 53 -13.64 5.57 -8.96
N ILE A 54 -14.43 5.87 -9.99
CA ILE A 54 -15.83 5.42 -10.09
C ILE A 54 -15.85 4.21 -11.02
N THR A 55 -16.18 3.05 -10.47
CA THR A 55 -16.26 1.76 -11.19
C THR A 55 -17.71 1.39 -11.51
N ALA A 56 -17.95 0.28 -12.23
CA ALA A 56 -19.30 -0.22 -12.47
C ALA A 56 -20.00 -0.65 -11.16
N GLU A 57 -19.21 -0.98 -10.14
CA GLU A 57 -19.63 -1.43 -8.82
C GLU A 57 -19.79 -0.27 -7.82
N GLY A 58 -19.46 0.96 -8.21
CA GLY A 58 -19.54 2.17 -7.38
C GLY A 58 -18.19 2.82 -7.11
N ASP A 59 -18.12 3.67 -6.08
CA ASP A 59 -16.88 4.31 -5.66
C ASP A 59 -15.85 3.26 -5.24
N TYR A 60 -14.61 3.42 -5.69
CA TYR A 60 -13.48 2.57 -5.37
C TYR A 60 -12.33 3.42 -4.86
N TYR A 61 -11.72 3.00 -3.75
CA TYR A 61 -10.56 3.64 -3.16
C TYR A 61 -9.40 2.66 -3.08
N SER A 62 -8.19 3.14 -3.34
CA SER A 62 -6.96 2.38 -3.13
C SER A 62 -5.85 3.28 -2.59
N PHE A 63 -4.95 2.71 -1.79
CA PHE A 63 -3.71 3.36 -1.40
C PHE A 63 -2.53 2.74 -2.13
N THR A 64 -1.60 3.57 -2.57
CA THR A 64 -0.27 3.12 -3.01
C THR A 64 0.76 3.59 -1.99
N VAL A 65 1.55 2.66 -1.46
CA VAL A 65 2.62 2.93 -0.50
C VAL A 65 3.95 2.81 -1.21
N TYR A 66 4.81 3.81 -1.05
CA TYR A 66 6.20 3.81 -1.48
C TYR A 66 7.09 3.73 -0.25
N TYR A 67 8.04 2.80 -0.25
CA TYR A 67 8.89 2.54 0.91
C TYR A 67 10.27 2.03 0.52
N HIS A 68 11.20 2.15 1.45
CA HIS A 68 12.53 1.57 1.38
C HIS A 68 12.69 0.52 2.48
N GLU A 69 13.41 -0.57 2.20
CA GLU A 69 13.89 -1.44 3.27
C GLU A 69 14.90 -0.67 4.12
N GLU A 70 14.76 -0.73 5.44
CA GLU A 70 15.84 -0.24 6.30
C GLU A 70 17.06 -1.15 6.09
N SER A 71 18.20 -0.55 5.74
CA SER A 71 19.47 -1.28 5.71
C SER A 71 19.98 -1.37 7.15
N ASP A 72 20.19 -2.60 7.65
CA ASP A 72 20.90 -2.86 8.91
C ASP A 72 22.34 -2.28 8.91
#